data_AF-A0A0S8IYC1-F1
#
_entry.id   AF-A0A0S8IYC1-F1
#
_cell.length_a   1.000
_cell.length_b   1.000
_cell.length_c   1.000
_cell.angle_alpha   90.00
_cell.angle_beta   90.00
_cell.angle_gamma   90.00
#
_symmetry.space_group_name_H-M   'P 1'
#
loop_
_entity.id
_entity.type
_entity.pdbx_description
1 polymer ?
#
loop_
_entity_poly.entity_id
_entity_poly.type
_entity_poly.pdbx_seq_one_letter_code
_entity_poly.pdbx_strand_id
1 'polypeptide(L)' 'MKKVNKFRYQNFSVLERTPTSPAALQHNLYDLLYNSTTCRARVEMVNPTTGEYRIVLQGTLDYWEEPGKTSTNQ' A
#
# COMPACT_ATOMS: atom_id res chain seq x y z
N MET A 1 -5.63 -11.10 -21.53
CA MET A 1 -5.01 -10.05 -20.70
C MET A 1 -5.24 -10.41 -19.24
N LYS A 2 -4.18 -10.70 -18.45
CA LYS A 2 -4.33 -10.97 -17.02
C LYS A 2 -4.92 -9.72 -16.36
N LYS A 3 -6.05 -9.85 -15.67
CA LYS A 3 -6.64 -8.77 -14.86
C LYS A 3 -5.55 -8.26 -13.91
N VAL A 4 -5.11 -7.02 -14.10
CA VAL A 4 -4.26 -6.35 -13.11
C VAL A 4 -5.08 -6.30 -11.83
N ASN A 5 -4.63 -7.03 -10.81
CA ASN A 5 -5.30 -7.04 -9.53
C ASN A 5 -5.02 -5.69 -8.89
N LYS A 6 -5.97 -4.74 -9.02
CA LYS A 6 -5.80 -3.39 -8.47
C LYS A 6 -5.44 -3.51 -7.00
N PHE A 7 -4.35 -2.86 -6.57
CA PHE A 7 -4.00 -2.73 -5.16
C PHE A 7 -5.15 -2.05 -4.41
N ARG A 8 -5.63 -2.66 -3.33
CA ARG A 8 -6.81 -2.21 -2.57
C ARG A 8 -6.44 -1.84 -1.15
N TYR A 9 -7.38 -1.19 -0.45
CA TYR A 9 -7.23 -0.91 0.97
C TYR A 9 -6.86 -2.16 1.79
N GLN A 10 -7.44 -3.33 1.52
CA GLN A 10 -7.11 -4.55 2.27
C GLN A 10 -5.67 -5.04 2.06
N ASN A 11 -4.98 -4.59 1.00
CA ASN A 11 -3.59 -4.95 0.75
C ASN A 11 -2.61 -4.10 1.58
N PHE A 12 -3.07 -3.03 2.27
CA PHE A 12 -2.19 -2.19 3.09
C PHE A 12 -1.48 -2.95 4.20
N SER A 13 -2.11 -3.98 4.78
CA SER A 13 -1.51 -4.80 5.83
C SER A 13 -0.25 -5.54 5.38
N VAL A 14 -0.03 -5.69 4.06
CA VAL A 14 1.19 -6.29 3.53
C VAL A 14 2.38 -5.35 3.75
N LEU A 15 2.20 -4.03 3.60
CA LEU A 15 3.25 -3.02 3.84
C LEU A 15 3.76 -3.08 5.29
N GLU A 16 2.86 -3.28 6.25
CA GLU A 16 3.20 -3.41 7.67
C GLU A 16 4.08 -4.64 7.97
N ARG A 17 3.97 -5.70 7.15
CA ARG A 17 4.73 -6.95 7.28
C ARG A 17 6.00 -6.99 6.42
N THR A 18 6.29 -5.92 5.67
CA THR A 18 7.45 -5.86 4.76
C THR A 18 8.78 -5.32 5.36
N PRO A 19 8.97 -5.04 6.67
CA PRO A 19 10.18 -4.36 7.12
C PRO A 19 11.47 -5.21 7.01
N THR A 20 11.38 -6.48 6.60
CA THR A 20 12.51 -7.41 6.50
C THR A 20 13.19 -7.46 5.13
N SER A 21 12.63 -6.84 4.08
CA SER A 21 13.25 -6.83 2.75
C SER A 21 12.99 -5.52 1.98
N PRO A 22 14.04 -4.74 1.66
CA PRO A 22 13.91 -3.52 0.87
C PRO A 22 13.29 -3.76 -0.52
N ALA A 23 13.62 -4.87 -1.16
CA ALA A 23 13.09 -5.22 -2.48
C ALA A 23 11.58 -5.52 -2.43
N ALA A 24 11.12 -6.21 -1.38
CA ALA A 24 9.69 -6.46 -1.18
C ALA A 24 8.93 -5.17 -0.89
N LEU A 25 9.51 -4.26 -0.10
CA LEU A 25 8.90 -2.97 0.19
C LEU A 25 8.76 -2.13 -1.09
N GLN A 26 9.82 -2.07 -1.90
CA GLN A 26 9.81 -1.38 -3.19
C GLN A 26 8.73 -1.93 -4.13
N HIS A 27 8.61 -3.27 -4.22
CA HIS A 27 7.61 -3.91 -5.06
C HIS A 27 6.18 -3.57 -4.60
N ASN A 28 5.89 -3.67 -3.31
CA ASN A 28 4.56 -3.36 -2.77
C ASN A 28 4.18 -1.88 -2.96
N LEU A 29 5.14 -0.97 -2.80
CA LEU A 29 4.93 0.46 -3.06
C LEU A 29 4.69 0.75 -4.55
N TYR A 30 5.43 0.07 -5.43
CA TYR A 30 5.22 0.18 -6.87
C TYR A 30 3.82 -0.28 -7.27
N ASP A 31 3.38 -1.43 -6.77
CA ASP A 31 2.04 -1.96 -7.04
C ASP A 31 0.95 -1.01 -6.54
N LEU A 32 1.13 -0.40 -5.37
CA LEU A 32 0.20 0.59 -4.83
C LEU A 32 0.10 1.83 -5.72
N LEU A 33 1.24 2.39 -6.13
CA LEU A 33 1.31 3.60 -6.95
C LEU A 33 0.81 3.34 -8.37
N TYR A 34 1.10 2.17 -8.95
CA TYR A 34 0.67 1.80 -10.29
C TYR A 34 -0.85 1.62 -10.38
N ASN A 35 -1.49 1.15 -9.31
CA ASN A 35 -2.92 0.84 -9.29
C ASN A 35 -3.81 1.97 -8.77
N SER A 36 -3.23 3.07 -8.29
CA SER A 36 -3.98 4.22 -7.80
C SER A 36 -3.76 5.45 -8.68
N THR A 37 -4.85 6.02 -9.20
CA THR A 37 -4.83 7.29 -9.94
C THR A 37 -4.73 8.50 -9.01
N THR A 38 -4.92 8.33 -7.70
CA THR A 38 -5.00 9.42 -6.72
C THR A 38 -3.94 9.32 -5.62
N CYS A 39 -3.17 8.23 -5.54
CA CYS A 39 -2.10 8.08 -4.57
C CYS A 39 -0.80 8.71 -5.06
N ARG A 40 -0.18 9.48 -4.18
CA ARG A 40 1.14 10.08 -4.34
C ARG A 40 2.06 9.57 -3.24
N ALA A 41 3.28 9.22 -3.60
CA ALA A 41 4.35 8.95 -2.65
C ALA A 41 5.29 10.15 -2.54
N ARG A 42 5.64 10.50 -1.31
CA ARG A 42 6.71 11.45 -0.98
C ARG A 42 7.73 10.76 -0.08
N VAL A 43 9.01 10.98 -0.36
CA VAL A 43 10.08 10.57 0.54
C VAL A 43 10.52 11.79 1.34
N GLU A 44 10.54 11.65 2.66
CA GLU A 44 10.98 12.66 3.60
C GLU A 44 12.23 12.17 4.30
N MET A 45 13.25 13.03 4.38
CA MET A 45 14.43 12.76 5.19
C MET A 45 14.10 13.14 6.64
N VAL A 46 14.09 12.15 7.53
CA VAL A 46 13.75 12.35 8.96
C VAL A 46 15.02 12.66 9.75
N ASN A 47 16.10 11.92 9.47
CA ASN A 47 17.38 12.14 10.11
C ASN A 47 18.53 11.94 9.10
N PRO A 48 19.16 13.03 8.61
CA PRO A 48 20.27 12.93 7.67
C PRO A 48 21.51 12.25 8.26
N THR A 49 21.71 12.32 9.57
CA THR A 49 22.89 11.77 10.25
C THR A 49 22.83 10.26 10.35
N THR A 50 21.65 9.68 10.56
CA THR A 50 21.45 8.22 10.61
C THR A 50 21.02 7.64 9.27
N GLY A 51 20.63 8.47 8.30
CA GLY A 51 20.07 8.04 7.03
C GLY A 51 18.62 7.54 7.17
N GLU A 52 17.89 8.03 8.16
CA GLU A 52 16.48 7.67 8.36
C GLU A 52 15.60 8.45 7.39
N TYR A 53 14.78 7.72 6.62
CA TYR A 53 13.80 8.26 5.71
C TYR A 53 12.41 7.75 6.05
N ARG A 54 11.41 8.58 5.78
CA ARG A 54 9.99 8.26 5.87
C ARG A 54 9.38 8.31 4.49
N ILE A 55 8.61 7.27 4.15
CA ILE A 55 7.80 7.26 2.94
C ILE A 55 6.38 7.63 3.35
N VAL A 56 5.86 8.73 2.79
CA VAL A 56 4.50 9.21 3.03
C VAL A 56 3.66 8.91 1.80
N LEU A 57 2.59 8.14 2.00
CA LEU A 57 1.62 7.80 0.97
C LEU A 57 0.34 8.58 1.24
N GLN A 58 -0.09 9.39 0.27
CA GLN A 58 -1.30 10.20 0.38
C GLN A 58 -2.18 10.00 -0.85
N GLY A 59 -3.44 9.64 -0.66
CA GLY A 59 -4.41 9.50 -1.73
C GLY A 59 -5.67 8.79 -1.29
N THR A 60 -6.44 8.32 -2.26
CA THR A 60 -7.63 7.50 -2.02
C THR A 60 -7.43 6.09 -2.56
N LEU A 61 -7.98 5.11 -1.85
CA LEU A 61 -7.99 3.71 -2.27
C LEU A 61 -9.42 3.22 -2.24
N ASP A 62 -9.77 2.45 -3.25
CA ASP A 62 -11.06 1.79 -3.29
C ASP A 62 -11.11 0.72 -2.20
N TYR A 63 -12.17 0.78 -1.39
CA TYR A 63 -12.56 -0.31 -0.52
C TYR A 63 -13.49 -1.22 -1.30
N TRP A 64 -13.16 -2.50 -1.42
CA TRP A 64 -14.03 -3.49 -2.04
C TRP A 64 -14.51 -4.48 -1.00
N GLU A 65 -15.80 -4.49 -0.72
CA GLU A 65 -16.43 -5.61 -0.02
C GLU A 65 -16.70 -6.72 -1.04
N GLU A 66 -16.27 -7.95 -0.74
CA GLU A 66 -16.75 -9.08 -1.50
C GLU A 66 -18.27 -9.20 -1.31
N PRO A 67 -19.07 -9.15 -2.39
CA PRO A 67 -20.52 -9.32 -2.25
C PRO A 67 -20.79 -10.70 -1.65
N GLY A 68 -21.32 -10.73 -0.42
CA GLY A 68 -21.68 -11.96 0.29
C GLY A 68 -21.07 -12.14 1.69
N LYS A 69 -20.18 -11.26 2.15
CA LYS A 69 -19.68 -11.24 3.54
C LYS A 69 -20.34 -10.13 4.36
N THR A 70 -21.66 -10.09 4.38
CA THR A 70 -22.38 -9.41 5.47
C THR A 70 -22.18 -10.24 6.73
N SER A 71 -21.52 -9.67 7.73
CA SER A 71 -21.42 -10.24 9.08
C SER A 71 -22.82 -10.47 9.63
N THR A 72 -23.29 -11.72 9.58
CA THR A 72 -24.41 -12.18 10.39
C THR A 72 -23.95 -12.17 11.83
N ASN A 73 -24.22 -11.08 12.54
CA ASN A 73 -24.22 -11.10 14.01
C ASN A 73 -25.51 -11.82 14.44
N GLN A 74 -25.40 -13.10 14.79
CA GLN A 74 -26.32 -13.79 15.69
C GLN A 74 -25.59 -14.08 16.99
#